data_AF-A0AAU1CZU9-F1
#
_entry.id   AF-A0AAU1CZU9-F1
#
_cell.length_a   1.000
_cell.length_b   1.000
_cell.length_c   1.000
_cell.angle_alpha   90.00
_cell.angle_beta   90.00
_cell.angle_gamma   90.00
#
_symmetry.space_group_name_H-M   'P 1'
#
loop_
_entity.id
_entity.type
_entity.pdbx_description
1 polymer ?
#
loop_
_entity_poly.entity_id
_entity_poly.type
_entity_poly.pdbx_seq_one_letter_code
_entity_poly.pdbx_strand_id
1 'polypeptide(L)'
;MNTQPHPPLEGHPHTNGPQAATPPMAETAVGDLKGVAEGVPIAVRPDPQRGHGRHPIAWLHISAPRGAMPTATSKCRCGHDRSAVGKARVLALIDDHTAHRDECPLRTHQEGRAAA
;
A
#
# COMPACT_ATOMS: atom_id res chain seq x y z
N MET A 1 11.63 23.07 -39.74
CA MET A 1 10.91 24.24 -39.21
C MET A 1 9.55 23.78 -38.71
N ASN A 2 9.27 24.12 -37.46
CA ASN A 2 8.00 24.09 -36.72
C ASN A 2 7.39 22.74 -36.30
N THR A 3 6.87 22.55 -35.10
CA THR A 3 7.18 22.88 -33.68
C THR A 3 6.05 22.19 -32.92
N GLN A 4 6.37 21.36 -31.93
CA GLN A 4 5.38 20.66 -31.10
C GLN A 4 4.83 21.61 -30.02
N PRO A 5 3.50 21.74 -29.83
CA PRO A 5 2.97 22.53 -28.72
C PRO A 5 2.94 21.70 -27.43
N HIS A 6 3.66 22.16 -26.42
CA HIS A 6 3.42 21.85 -25.00
C HIS A 6 2.60 22.98 -24.39
N PRO A 7 1.66 22.66 -23.47
CA PRO A 7 1.33 23.57 -22.39
C PRO A 7 1.21 22.82 -21.02
N PRO A 8 1.06 23.50 -19.87
CA PRO A 8 2.17 23.83 -18.96
C PRO A 8 1.99 23.22 -17.56
N LEU A 9 3.08 23.26 -16.78
CA LEU A 9 3.09 22.95 -15.34
C LEU A 9 2.53 24.18 -14.57
N GLU A 10 1.30 24.09 -14.08
CA GLU A 10 0.70 25.02 -13.10
C GLU A 10 0.16 24.14 -11.96
N GLY A 11 0.22 24.42 -10.65
CA GLY A 11 0.50 25.58 -9.82
C GLY A 11 0.00 25.21 -8.40
N HIS A 12 0.61 25.73 -7.35
CA HIS A 12 0.73 25.14 -5.99
C HIS A 12 -0.54 25.21 -5.09
N PRO A 13 -0.64 24.42 -4.00
CA PRO A 13 -1.33 24.84 -2.79
C PRO A 13 -0.37 25.56 -1.82
N HIS A 14 -0.82 26.74 -1.38
CA HIS A 14 -0.13 27.67 -0.49
C HIS A 14 0.27 27.06 0.87
N THR A 15 1.54 27.23 1.23
CA THR A 15 2.07 27.03 2.57
C THR A 15 1.51 28.11 3.51
N ASN A 16 0.55 27.75 4.35
CA ASN A 16 0.16 28.60 5.47
C ASN A 16 1.02 28.19 6.68
N GLY A 17 1.98 29.04 7.05
CA GLY A 17 2.86 28.82 8.19
C GLY A 17 2.10 28.91 9.53
N PRO A 18 2.51 28.19 10.58
CA PRO A 18 1.88 28.29 11.89
C PRO A 18 2.28 29.61 12.58
N GLN A 19 1.30 30.44 12.86
CA GLN A 19 1.43 31.66 13.64
C GLN A 19 1.62 31.31 15.12
N ALA A 20 2.69 31.83 15.72
CA ALA A 20 2.97 31.73 17.15
C ALA A 20 2.03 32.63 17.96
N ALA A 21 1.46 32.11 19.04
CA ALA A 21 0.74 32.88 20.05
C ALA A 21 1.44 32.70 21.41
N THR A 22 1.85 33.83 22.00
CA THR A 22 2.47 33.92 23.33
C THR A 22 1.47 33.50 24.42
N PRO A 23 1.84 32.61 25.36
CA PRO A 23 0.97 32.25 26.48
C PRO A 23 1.06 33.29 27.63
N PRO A 24 -0.06 33.63 28.30
CA PRO A 24 -0.03 34.33 29.58
C PRO A 24 0.30 33.36 30.72
N MET A 25 1.06 33.83 31.72
CA MET A 25 1.35 33.10 32.95
C MET A 25 0.34 33.38 34.06
N ALA A 26 0.24 32.40 34.97
CA ALA A 26 -0.30 32.40 36.34
C ALA A 26 -1.84 32.18 36.43
N GLU A 27 -2.42 31.36 37.33
CA GLU A 27 -2.00 30.84 38.64
C GLU A 27 -2.57 29.43 38.95
N THR A 28 -1.90 28.81 39.91
CA THR A 28 -2.19 27.63 40.74
C THR A 28 -3.66 27.29 41.02
N ALA A 29 -4.02 26.02 40.77
CA ALA A 29 -4.90 25.26 41.67
C ALA A 29 -4.55 23.76 41.57
N VAL A 30 -3.94 23.24 42.63
CA VAL A 30 -3.72 21.81 42.87
C VAL A 30 -5.08 21.13 42.99
N GLY A 31 -5.43 20.35 41.96
CA GLY A 31 -6.48 19.35 42.01
C GLY A 31 -5.83 17.97 41.98
N ASP A 32 -6.02 17.22 43.06
CA ASP A 32 -5.56 15.85 43.28
C ASP A 32 -5.71 14.96 42.01
N LEU A 33 -4.60 14.40 41.52
CA LEU A 33 -4.61 13.48 40.39
C LEU A 33 -5.20 12.15 40.85
N LYS A 34 -6.47 11.95 40.50
CA LYS A 34 -7.22 10.70 40.66
C LYS A 34 -6.38 9.51 40.17
N GLY A 35 -6.22 8.55 41.09
CA GLY A 35 -5.30 7.42 40.99
C GLY A 35 -5.28 6.68 39.65
N VAL A 36 -4.07 6.37 39.22
CA VAL A 36 -3.77 5.43 38.13
C VAL A 36 -4.38 4.08 38.47
N ALA A 37 -5.31 3.60 37.65
CA ALA A 37 -5.56 2.17 37.56
C ALA A 37 -4.34 1.56 36.85
N GLU A 38 -3.52 0.79 37.59
CA GLU A 38 -2.48 -0.03 36.98
C GLU A 38 -3.15 -1.00 36.00
N GLY A 39 -3.13 -0.63 34.71
CA GLY A 39 -3.60 -1.48 33.65
C GLY A 39 -2.78 -2.76 33.62
N VAL A 40 -3.48 -3.90 33.58
CA VAL A 40 -2.88 -5.21 33.30
C VAL A 40 -1.94 -5.08 32.10
N PRO A 41 -0.68 -5.55 32.17
CA PRO A 41 0.15 -5.65 30.98
C PRO A 41 -0.58 -6.56 29.99
N ILE A 42 -1.17 -5.96 28.95
CA ILE A 42 -1.57 -6.73 27.78
C ILE A 42 -0.25 -7.23 27.21
N ALA A 43 0.08 -8.49 27.50
CA ALA A 43 1.14 -9.17 26.78
C ALA A 43 0.79 -9.00 25.29
N VAL A 44 1.61 -8.22 24.58
CA VAL A 44 1.50 -8.06 23.13
C VAL A 44 1.51 -9.47 22.58
N ARG A 45 0.36 -9.96 22.11
CA ARG A 45 0.29 -11.28 21.48
C ARG A 45 1.31 -11.22 20.36
N PRO A 46 2.26 -12.18 20.28
CA PRO A 46 3.17 -12.22 19.16
C PRO A 46 2.33 -12.20 17.90
N ASP A 47 2.68 -11.28 17.00
CA ASP A 47 1.99 -11.13 15.73
C ASP A 47 1.95 -12.51 15.04
N PRO A 48 0.76 -13.07 14.78
CA PRO A 48 0.64 -14.41 14.19
C PRO A 48 1.20 -14.45 12.76
N GLN A 49 1.56 -13.30 12.17
CA GLN A 49 2.24 -13.18 10.88
C GLN A 49 3.76 -13.18 11.02
N ARG A 50 4.35 -13.84 12.03
CA ARG A 50 5.71 -14.41 11.92
C ARG A 50 5.73 -15.41 10.76
N GLY A 51 5.69 -14.87 9.56
CA GLY A 51 5.54 -15.58 8.31
C GLY A 51 6.74 -16.47 8.10
N HIS A 52 6.51 -17.58 7.40
CA HIS A 52 7.49 -18.61 7.08
C HIS A 52 8.62 -18.12 6.14
N GLY A 53 9.07 -16.87 6.24
CA GLY A 53 10.03 -16.22 5.34
C GLY A 53 9.47 -15.91 3.94
N ARG A 54 8.27 -16.38 3.62
CA ARG A 54 7.64 -16.19 2.30
C ARG A 54 6.90 -14.86 2.26
N HIS A 55 7.38 -13.93 1.45
CA HIS A 55 6.71 -12.67 1.15
C HIS A 55 6.02 -12.79 -0.22
N PRO A 56 4.80 -12.23 -0.40
CA PRO A 56 4.18 -12.19 -1.72
C PRO A 56 5.02 -11.31 -2.65
N ILE A 57 5.35 -11.83 -3.83
CA ILE A 57 6.12 -11.12 -4.87
C ILE A 57 5.27 -10.67 -6.05
N ALA A 58 4.06 -11.20 -6.18
CA ALA A 58 3.11 -10.92 -7.25
C ALA A 58 1.73 -10.62 -6.65
N TRP A 59 1.05 -9.62 -7.20
CA TRP A 59 -0.26 -9.14 -6.79
C TRP A 59 -1.17 -9.03 -8.00
N LEU A 60 -2.43 -9.42 -7.82
CA LEU A 60 -3.50 -9.23 -8.78
C LEU A 60 -4.61 -8.45 -8.09
N HIS A 61 -4.93 -7.27 -8.63
CA HIS A 61 -6.03 -6.43 -8.17
C HIS A 61 -7.15 -6.48 -9.20
N ILE A 62 -8.37 -6.79 -8.79
CA ILE A 62 -9.56 -6.84 -9.65
C ILE A 62 -10.63 -5.96 -9.04
N SER A 63 -11.17 -5.03 -9.83
CA SER A 63 -12.32 -4.21 -9.47
C SER A 63 -13.46 -4.51 -10.43
N ALA A 64 -14.60 -4.96 -9.90
CA ALA A 64 -15.80 -5.25 -10.68
C ALA A 64 -17.02 -4.62 -10.02
N PRO A 65 -17.21 -3.29 -10.14
CA PRO A 65 -18.38 -2.61 -9.60
C PRO A 65 -19.64 -3.05 -10.35
N ARG A 66 -20.79 -3.07 -9.67
CA ARG A 66 -22.08 -3.35 -10.32
C ARG A 66 -22.37 -2.31 -11.40
N GLY A 67 -22.69 -2.77 -12.62
CA GLY A 67 -23.03 -1.91 -13.75
C GLY A 67 -21.86 -1.21 -14.44
N ALA A 68 -20.62 -1.41 -13.96
CA ALA A 68 -19.41 -0.85 -14.56
C ALA A 68 -18.58 -1.91 -15.29
N MET A 69 -17.67 -1.48 -16.17
CA MET A 69 -16.70 -2.39 -16.76
C MET A 69 -15.69 -2.87 -15.71
N PRO A 70 -15.41 -4.18 -15.62
CA PRO A 70 -14.41 -4.68 -14.70
C PRO A 70 -13.02 -4.24 -15.14
N THR A 71 -12.15 -3.99 -14.17
CA THR A 71 -10.74 -3.68 -14.38
C THR A 71 -9.88 -4.62 -13.58
N ALA A 72 -8.69 -4.90 -14.07
CA ALA A 72 -7.72 -5.68 -13.34
C ALA A 72 -6.29 -5.18 -13.60
N THR A 73 -5.44 -5.34 -12.60
CA THR A 73 -4.01 -4.97 -12.65
C THR A 73 -3.20 -6.10 -12.03
N SER A 74 -2.24 -6.63 -12.79
CA SER A 74 -1.25 -7.62 -12.36
C SER A 74 0.09 -6.91 -12.17
N LYS A 75 0.70 -7.08 -10.99
CA LYS A 75 2.02 -6.54 -10.67
C LYS A 75 2.92 -7.61 -10.08
N CYS A 76 4.15 -7.74 -10.54
CA CYS A 76 5.17 -8.58 -9.95
C CYS A 76 6.48 -7.81 -9.78
N ARG A 77 7.22 -8.13 -8.71
CA ARG A 77 8.55 -7.57 -8.45
C ARG A 77 9.58 -7.87 -9.55
N CYS A 78 9.33 -8.84 -10.42
CA CYS A 78 10.23 -9.13 -11.55
C CYS A 78 10.09 -8.13 -12.71
N GLY A 79 9.19 -7.15 -12.60
CA GLY A 79 8.93 -6.14 -13.63
C GLY A 79 7.67 -6.41 -14.47
N HIS A 80 6.89 -7.46 -14.18
CA HIS A 80 5.60 -7.67 -14.82
C HIS A 80 4.58 -6.67 -14.28
N ASP A 81 4.15 -5.71 -15.09
CA ASP A 81 3.08 -4.75 -14.77
C ASP A 81 2.12 -4.69 -15.95
N ARG A 82 0.89 -5.19 -15.76
CA ARG A 82 -0.14 -5.26 -16.81
C ARG A 82 -1.48 -4.82 -16.25
N SER A 83 -2.27 -4.13 -17.07
CA SER A 83 -3.63 -3.73 -16.74
C SER A 83 -4.61 -4.11 -17.86
N ALA A 84 -5.84 -4.41 -17.47
CA ALA A 84 -6.91 -4.82 -18.37
C ALA A 84 -8.23 -4.15 -17.97
N VAL A 85 -9.05 -3.84 -18.98
CA VAL A 85 -10.41 -3.30 -18.83
C VAL A 85 -11.36 -4.13 -19.67
N GLY A 86 -12.52 -4.47 -19.11
CA GLY A 86 -13.54 -5.28 -19.75
C GLY A 86 -13.40 -6.78 -19.47
N LYS A 87 -14.53 -7.48 -19.44
CA LYS A 87 -14.64 -8.86 -18.94
C LYS A 87 -13.66 -9.83 -19.59
N ALA A 88 -13.60 -9.87 -20.91
CA ALA A 88 -12.73 -10.81 -21.63
C ALA A 88 -11.23 -10.56 -21.35
N ARG A 89 -10.82 -9.29 -21.33
CA ARG A 89 -9.42 -8.93 -21.08
C ARG A 89 -9.02 -9.16 -19.62
N VAL A 90 -9.94 -8.92 -18.68
CA VAL A 90 -9.72 -9.24 -17.26
C VAL A 90 -9.55 -10.75 -17.06
N LEU A 91 -10.37 -11.58 -17.71
CA LEU A 91 -10.20 -13.04 -17.64
C LEU A 91 -8.86 -13.49 -18.23
N ALA A 92 -8.46 -12.93 -19.38
CA ALA A 92 -7.14 -13.21 -19.96
C ALA A 92 -5.99 -12.77 -19.04
N LEU A 93 -6.13 -11.63 -18.35
CA LEU A 93 -5.12 -11.14 -17.40
C LEU A 93 -5.01 -12.04 -16.16
N ILE A 94 -6.11 -12.64 -15.71
CA ILE A 94 -6.10 -13.62 -14.61
C ILE A 94 -5.30 -14.87 -15.01
N ASP A 95 -5.53 -15.38 -16.22
CA ASP A 95 -4.82 -16.54 -16.76
C ASP A 95 -3.31 -16.23 -16.91
N ASP A 96 -2.98 -15.09 -17.52
CA ASP A 96 -1.61 -14.59 -17.68
C ASP A 96 -0.91 -14.38 -16.33
N HIS A 97 -1.59 -13.83 -15.33
CA HIS A 97 -1.04 -13.69 -13.98
C HIS A 97 -0.73 -15.05 -13.35
N THR A 98 -1.57 -16.05 -13.62
CA THR A 98 -1.39 -17.41 -13.08
C THR A 98 -0.19 -18.09 -13.73
N ALA A 99 -0.11 -18.08 -15.06
CA ALA A 99 1.05 -18.59 -15.80
C ALA A 99 2.34 -17.88 -15.37
N HIS A 100 2.31 -16.55 -15.31
CA HIS A 100 3.44 -15.76 -14.89
C HIS A 100 3.92 -16.12 -13.47
N ARG A 101 2.99 -16.40 -12.54
CA ARG A 101 3.33 -16.77 -11.17
C ARG A 101 4.21 -18.02 -11.13
N ASP A 102 3.92 -19.01 -11.98
CA ASP A 102 4.64 -20.29 -12.00
C ASP A 102 6.00 -20.18 -12.73
N GLU A 103 6.10 -19.28 -13.71
CA GLU A 103 7.34 -19.02 -14.46
C GLU A 103 8.21 -17.92 -13.84
N CYS A 104 7.71 -17.22 -12.82
CA CYS A 104 8.39 -16.04 -12.27
C CYS A 104 9.76 -16.43 -11.68
N PRO A 105 10.87 -15.86 -12.18
CA PRO A 105 12.21 -16.20 -11.70
C PRO A 105 12.40 -15.84 -10.23
N LEU A 106 11.76 -14.77 -9.75
CA LEU A 106 11.80 -14.42 -8.33
C LEU A 106 11.06 -15.42 -7.44
N ARG A 107 10.13 -16.21 -7.98
CA ARG A 107 9.45 -17.28 -7.25
C ARG A 107 10.25 -18.58 -7.31
N THR A 108 10.62 -19.02 -8.51
CA THR A 108 11.31 -20.29 -8.74
C THR A 108 12.67 -20.35 -8.03
N HIS A 109 13.42 -19.23 -8.00
CA HIS A 109 14.67 -19.15 -7.23
C HIS A 109 14.47 -19.21 -5.70
N GLN A 110 13.31 -18.80 -5.16
CA GLN A 110 13.00 -18.95 -3.74
C GLN A 110 12.61 -20.38 -3.39
N GLU A 111 11.88 -21.06 -4.29
CA GLU A 111 11.50 -22.47 -4.10
C GLU A 111 12.73 -23.40 -4.14
N GLY A 112 13.75 -23.09 -4.94
CA GLY A 112 15.03 -23.82 -4.93
C GLY A 112 15.94 -23.58 -3.71
N ARG A 113 15.77 -22.46 -2.98
CA ARG A 113 16.55 -22.18 -1.76
C ARG A 113 16.04 -22.98 -0.55
N ALA A 114 14.81 -23.47 -0.57
CA ALA A 114 14.22 -24.24 0.53
C ALA A 114 14.57 -25.75 0.51
N ALA A 115 15.44 -26.20 -0.40
CA ALA A 115 15.76 -27.62 -0.62
C ALA A 115 17.17 -28.04 -0.15
N ALA A 116 17.84 -27.26 0.71
CA ALA A 116 19.19 -27.56 1.21
C ALA A 116 19.25 -27.59 2.75
#